data_AF-A0A1B6LYE8-F1
#
_entry.id   AF-A0A1B6LYE8-F1
#
_cell.length_a   1.000
_cell.length_b   1.000
_cell.length_c   1.000
_cell.angle_alpha   90.00
_cell.angle_beta   90.00
_cell.angle_gamma   90.00
#
_symmetry.space_group_name_H-M   'P 1'
#
loop_
_entity.id
_entity.type
_entity.pdbx_description
1 polymer ?
#
loop_
_entity_poly.entity_id
_entity_poly.type
_entity_poly.pdbx_seq_one_letter_code
_entity_poly.pdbx_strand_id
1 'polypeptide(L)'
;MIPVVLLFVFNFKIIFSLTTEKIYLSSIERSVDISLRELDKRLVKMLTEPPPSIDKNVQACAQMNVLLYRYIQDYFNYLNGIGDLLLNEDKNAYRLLEEIGVEGPEFLKLEMLRESWHSIGKMYGFHEGEIEEMTTTFGATKFMWQNMKKQLEAHLEKKKKT
;
A
#
# COMPACT_ATOMS: atom_id res chain seq x y z
N MET A 1 -40.30 16.99 24.01
CA MET A 1 -39.61 15.68 24.03
C MET A 1 -38.73 15.51 22.80
N ILE A 2 -37.65 16.30 22.69
CA ILE A 2 -36.72 16.28 21.53
C ILE A 2 -35.28 15.78 21.85
N PRO A 3 -34.81 15.60 23.11
CA PRO A 3 -33.38 15.32 23.32
C PRO A 3 -32.96 13.84 23.12
N VAL A 4 -33.87 12.88 23.26
CA VAL A 4 -33.52 11.44 23.25
C VAL A 4 -33.28 10.91 21.83
N VAL A 5 -34.02 11.41 20.84
CA VAL A 5 -33.89 10.97 19.42
C VAL A 5 -32.57 11.47 18.82
N LEU A 6 -32.14 12.69 19.15
CA LEU A 6 -30.86 13.24 18.70
C LEU A 6 -29.66 12.47 19.25
N LEU A 7 -29.71 12.09 20.53
CA LEU A 7 -28.68 11.26 21.17
C LEU A 7 -28.58 9.86 20.54
N PHE A 8 -29.72 9.24 20.20
CA PHE A 8 -29.74 7.94 19.54
C PHE A 8 -29.20 8.01 18.11
N VAL A 9 -29.58 9.01 17.31
CA VAL A 9 -29.09 9.17 15.93
C VAL A 9 -27.60 9.49 15.90
N PHE A 10 -27.09 10.31 16.83
CA PHE A 10 -25.65 10.57 16.94
C PHE A 10 -24.87 9.32 17.34
N ASN A 11 -25.32 8.59 18.37
CA ASN A 11 -24.65 7.35 18.79
C ASN A 11 -24.72 6.29 17.69
N PHE A 12 -25.83 6.15 16.97
CA PHE A 12 -25.94 5.18 15.88
C PHE A 12 -25.05 5.56 14.70
N LYS A 13 -24.96 6.84 14.30
CA LYS A 13 -24.04 7.28 13.25
C LYS A 13 -22.57 7.11 13.66
N ILE A 14 -22.22 7.40 14.90
CA ILE A 14 -20.85 7.25 15.41
C ILE A 14 -20.47 5.76 15.50
N ILE A 15 -21.35 4.93 16.07
CA ILE A 15 -21.12 3.48 16.19
C ILE A 15 -21.09 2.83 14.81
N PHE A 16 -22.02 3.17 13.90
CA PHE A 16 -22.06 2.65 12.53
C PHE A 16 -20.85 3.10 11.70
N SER A 17 -20.40 4.35 11.86
CA SER A 17 -19.17 4.85 11.23
C SER A 17 -17.93 4.16 11.79
N LEU A 18 -17.86 3.90 13.11
CA LEU A 18 -16.74 3.21 13.73
C LEU A 18 -16.71 1.71 13.42
N THR A 19 -17.87 1.05 13.30
CA THR A 19 -17.94 -0.37 12.93
C THR A 19 -17.68 -0.57 11.45
N THR A 20 -18.18 0.29 10.55
CA THR A 20 -17.76 0.24 9.13
C THR A 20 -16.29 0.62 8.99
N GLU A 21 -15.79 1.66 9.64
CA GLU A 21 -14.36 1.99 9.60
C GLU A 21 -13.46 0.84 10.11
N LYS A 22 -13.80 0.18 11.22
CA LYS A 22 -13.07 -1.01 11.72
C LYS A 22 -13.23 -2.25 10.84
N ILE A 23 -14.43 -2.51 10.29
CA ILE A 23 -14.68 -3.68 9.44
C ILE A 23 -14.01 -3.49 8.06
N TYR A 24 -13.88 -2.27 7.56
CA TYR A 24 -13.35 -1.97 6.23
C TYR A 24 -11.85 -1.72 6.21
N LEU A 25 -11.29 -1.04 7.22
CA LEU A 25 -9.85 -1.14 7.49
C LEU A 25 -9.48 -2.61 7.66
N SER A 26 -10.27 -3.38 8.42
CA SER A 26 -10.04 -4.81 8.49
C SER A 26 -10.23 -5.54 7.16
N SER A 27 -10.91 -5.02 6.14
CA SER A 27 -11.04 -5.72 4.85
C SER A 27 -9.80 -5.51 3.96
N ILE A 28 -9.23 -4.31 4.00
CA ILE A 28 -7.98 -3.98 3.28
C ILE A 28 -6.75 -4.49 4.08
N GLU A 29 -6.82 -4.45 5.42
CA GLU A 29 -5.86 -5.10 6.34
C GLU A 29 -6.08 -6.62 6.47
N ARG A 30 -7.22 -7.20 6.10
CA ARG A 30 -7.39 -8.69 6.09
C ARG A 30 -6.76 -9.34 4.86
N SER A 31 -6.48 -8.60 3.79
CA SER A 31 -5.64 -9.13 2.72
C SER A 31 -4.16 -9.23 3.13
N VAL A 32 -3.74 -8.47 4.16
CA VAL A 32 -2.32 -8.33 4.54
C VAL A 32 -2.20 -8.04 6.05
N ASP A 33 -1.67 -9.00 6.83
CA ASP A 33 -1.51 -8.90 8.30
C ASP A 33 -0.60 -7.76 8.81
N ILE A 34 -0.14 -6.86 7.94
CA ILE A 34 0.90 -5.86 8.19
C ILE A 34 0.38 -4.48 7.75
N SER A 35 0.49 -3.47 8.61
CA SER A 35 0.09 -2.10 8.24
C SER A 35 0.91 -1.57 7.05
N LEU A 36 0.30 -0.72 6.22
CA LEU A 36 0.91 -0.21 4.98
C LEU A 36 2.28 0.45 5.20
N ARG A 37 2.44 1.19 6.30
CA ARG A 37 3.71 1.84 6.66
C ARG A 37 4.79 0.83 7.06
N GLU A 38 4.41 -0.27 7.71
CA GLU A 38 5.34 -1.34 8.04
C GLU A 38 5.69 -2.17 6.79
N LEU A 39 4.73 -2.36 5.88
CA LEU A 39 4.96 -2.99 4.58
C LEU A 39 5.97 -2.19 3.73
N ASP A 40 5.80 -0.86 3.64
CA ASP A 40 6.74 0.03 2.95
C ASP A 40 8.16 -0.10 3.52
N LYS A 41 8.32 -0.07 4.84
CA LYS A 41 9.62 -0.26 5.50
C LYS A 41 10.27 -1.59 5.17
N ARG A 42 9.50 -2.68 5.15
CA ARG A 42 10.00 -4.02 4.83
C ARG A 42 10.43 -4.11 3.38
N LEU A 43 9.65 -3.56 2.46
CA LEU A 43 10.02 -3.45 1.04
C LEU A 43 11.30 -2.64 0.87
N VAL A 44 11.39 -1.45 1.47
CA VAL A 44 12.59 -0.60 1.45
C VAL A 44 13.81 -1.36 1.95
N LYS A 45 13.68 -2.09 3.05
CA LYS A 45 14.79 -2.88 3.61
C LYS A 45 15.24 -3.96 2.63
N MET A 46 14.31 -4.75 2.08
CA MET A 46 14.64 -5.81 1.12
C MET A 46 15.22 -5.25 -0.20
N LEU A 47 14.77 -4.07 -0.63
CA LEU A 47 15.27 -3.44 -1.85
C LEU A 47 16.62 -2.75 -1.66
N THR A 48 17.02 -2.41 -0.43
CA THR A 48 18.32 -1.77 -0.16
C THR A 48 19.39 -2.77 0.28
N GLU A 49 19.03 -3.77 1.07
CA GLU A 49 19.96 -4.78 1.59
C GLU A 49 20.10 -5.97 0.61
N PRO A 50 21.31 -6.51 0.40
CA PRO A 50 21.47 -7.75 -0.33
C PRO A 50 20.84 -8.91 0.46
N PRO A 51 20.25 -9.91 -0.21
CA PRO A 51 19.81 -11.12 0.48
C PRO A 51 21.00 -11.81 1.15
N PRO A 52 20.78 -12.59 2.23
CA PRO A 52 21.84 -13.34 2.87
C PRO A 52 22.58 -14.22 1.84
N SER A 53 23.90 -14.31 1.97
CA SER A 53 24.78 -14.94 0.97
C SER A 53 24.26 -16.31 0.51
N ILE A 54 24.06 -16.46 -0.80
CA ILE A 54 23.55 -17.64 -1.50
C ILE A 54 24.30 -18.92 -1.08
N ASP A 55 25.61 -18.81 -0.79
CA ASP A 55 26.49 -19.93 -0.42
C ASP A 55 26.17 -20.60 0.92
N LYS A 56 25.27 -20.05 1.74
CA LYS A 56 24.99 -20.61 3.08
C LYS A 56 23.57 -21.13 3.27
N ASN A 57 22.59 -20.73 2.45
CA ASN A 57 21.22 -21.22 2.61
C ASN A 57 20.30 -20.90 1.40
N VAL A 58 20.27 -21.79 0.40
CA VAL A 58 19.39 -21.70 -0.79
C VAL A 58 17.90 -21.56 -0.41
N GLN A 59 17.48 -22.20 0.69
CA GLN A 59 16.08 -22.15 1.15
C GLN A 59 15.72 -20.77 1.71
N ALA A 60 16.66 -20.09 2.38
CA ALA A 60 16.45 -18.73 2.86
C ALA A 60 16.33 -17.71 1.71
N CYS A 61 17.12 -17.87 0.65
CA CYS A 61 17.01 -17.03 -0.55
C CYS A 61 15.64 -17.23 -1.23
N ALA A 62 15.22 -18.48 -1.47
CA ALA A 62 13.91 -18.77 -2.08
C ALA A 62 12.74 -18.21 -1.26
N GLN A 63 12.81 -18.28 0.07
CA GLN A 63 11.82 -17.66 0.96
C GLN A 63 11.80 -16.14 0.84
N MET A 64 12.95 -15.48 0.68
CA MET A 64 13.01 -14.04 0.49
C MET A 64 12.45 -13.59 -0.86
N ASN A 65 12.56 -14.40 -1.91
CA ASN A 65 11.96 -14.09 -3.22
C ASN A 65 10.44 -14.06 -3.14
N VAL A 66 9.86 -15.15 -2.62
CA VAL A 66 8.42 -15.27 -2.40
C VAL A 66 7.92 -14.12 -1.53
N LEU A 67 8.70 -13.74 -0.51
CA LEU A 67 8.34 -12.66 0.40
C LEU A 67 8.38 -11.28 -0.28
N LEU A 68 9.40 -11.00 -1.10
CA LEU A 68 9.52 -9.73 -1.82
C LEU A 68 8.34 -9.54 -2.79
N TYR A 69 8.08 -10.57 -3.60
CA TYR A 69 6.98 -10.56 -4.55
C TYR A 69 5.63 -10.39 -3.84
N ARG A 70 5.39 -11.15 -2.76
CA ARG A 70 4.18 -11.03 -1.95
C ARG A 70 4.01 -9.62 -1.39
N TYR A 71 5.06 -9.00 -0.85
CA TYR A 71 4.95 -7.64 -0.32
C TYR A 71 4.62 -6.59 -1.37
N ILE A 72 5.15 -6.73 -2.59
CA ILE A 72 4.80 -5.84 -3.70
C ILE A 72 3.33 -6.00 -4.08
N GLN A 73 2.84 -7.25 -4.17
CA GLN A 73 1.43 -7.53 -4.43
C GLN A 73 0.49 -7.01 -3.33
N ASP A 74 0.87 -7.25 -2.07
CA ASP A 74 0.15 -6.76 -0.90
C ASP A 74 0.03 -5.23 -0.96
N TYR A 75 1.11 -4.53 -1.33
CA TYR A 75 1.11 -3.07 -1.48
C TYR A 75 0.20 -2.62 -2.64
N PHE A 76 0.28 -3.31 -3.78
CA PHE A 76 -0.60 -3.06 -4.92
C PHE A 76 -2.08 -3.20 -4.53
N ASN A 77 -2.44 -4.25 -3.81
CA ASN A 77 -3.80 -4.50 -3.35
C ASN A 77 -4.29 -3.42 -2.38
N TYR A 78 -3.41 -2.94 -1.48
CA TYR A 78 -3.70 -1.79 -0.62
C TYR A 78 -4.06 -0.55 -1.42
N LEU A 79 -3.21 -0.19 -2.40
CA LEU A 79 -3.45 0.97 -3.25
C LEU A 79 -4.72 0.82 -4.10
N ASN A 80 -4.97 -0.38 -4.62
CA ASN A 80 -6.18 -0.66 -5.38
C ASN A 80 -7.43 -0.48 -4.53
N GLY A 81 -7.43 -0.99 -3.30
CA GLY A 81 -8.53 -0.80 -2.35
C GLY A 81 -8.77 0.67 -2.02
N ILE A 82 -7.71 1.49 -1.88
CA ILE A 82 -7.87 2.94 -1.72
C ILE A 82 -8.46 3.58 -2.99
N GLY A 83 -8.04 3.13 -4.18
CA GLY A 83 -8.61 3.55 -5.45
C GLY A 83 -10.12 3.30 -5.55
N ASP A 84 -10.57 2.11 -5.16
CA ASP A 84 -11.99 1.75 -5.11
C ASP A 84 -12.77 2.64 -4.13
N LEU A 85 -12.17 3.00 -2.99
CA LEU A 85 -12.78 3.93 -2.04
C LEU A 85 -12.92 5.35 -2.61
N LEU A 86 -11.92 5.83 -3.37
CA LEU A 86 -12.01 7.14 -4.05
C LEU A 86 -13.15 7.17 -5.06
N LEU A 87 -13.34 6.08 -5.82
CA LEU A 87 -14.41 5.97 -6.81
C LEU A 87 -15.80 6.00 -6.16
N ASN A 88 -15.92 5.51 -4.93
CA ASN A 88 -17.16 5.51 -4.16
C ASN A 88 -17.33 6.76 -3.28
N GLU A 89 -16.49 7.79 -3.47
CA GLU A 89 -16.50 9.03 -2.69
C GLU A 89 -16.39 8.81 -1.17
N ASP A 90 -15.70 7.74 -0.75
CA ASP A 90 -15.55 7.43 0.67
C ASP A 90 -14.65 8.48 1.35
N LYS A 91 -15.17 9.09 2.41
CA LYS A 91 -14.46 10.10 3.22
C LYS A 91 -13.12 9.61 3.80
N ASN A 92 -12.95 8.31 3.98
CA ASN A 92 -11.75 7.71 4.55
C ASN A 92 -10.64 7.53 3.51
N ALA A 93 -10.94 7.55 2.21
CA ALA A 93 -9.94 7.35 1.16
C ALA A 93 -8.81 8.39 1.24
N TYR A 94 -9.16 9.67 1.41
CA TYR A 94 -8.17 10.74 1.55
C TYR A 94 -7.38 10.64 2.85
N ARG A 95 -7.99 10.17 3.96
CA ARG A 95 -7.25 9.91 5.21
C ARG A 95 -6.15 8.86 5.00
N LEU A 96 -6.48 7.76 4.31
CA LEU A 96 -5.52 6.69 4.02
C LEU A 96 -4.39 7.18 3.09
N LEU A 97 -4.72 7.99 2.09
CA LEU A 97 -3.71 8.62 1.22
C LEU A 97 -2.81 9.61 2.00
N GLU A 98 -3.37 10.38 2.92
CA GLU A 98 -2.61 11.29 3.79
C GLU A 98 -1.62 10.52 4.69
N GLU A 99 -1.95 9.29 5.13
CA GLU A 99 -1.05 8.43 5.92
C GLU A 99 0.19 7.95 5.14
N ILE A 100 0.03 7.75 3.82
CA ILE A 100 1.13 7.47 2.88
C ILE A 100 1.95 8.74 2.65
N GLY A 101 1.29 9.90 2.55
CA GLY A 101 1.90 11.21 2.35
C GLY A 101 2.11 11.57 0.88
N VAL A 102 2.21 12.86 0.57
CA VAL A 102 2.31 13.40 -0.80
C VAL A 102 3.59 12.96 -1.52
N GLU A 103 4.67 12.75 -0.76
CA GLU A 103 5.93 12.20 -1.27
C GLU A 103 5.79 10.76 -1.75
N GLY A 104 4.77 10.05 -1.25
CA GLY A 104 4.44 8.70 -1.64
C GLY A 104 5.30 7.62 -0.99
N PRO A 105 5.02 6.36 -1.36
CA PRO A 105 5.72 5.20 -0.84
C PRO A 105 7.22 5.29 -1.11
N GLU A 106 8.04 5.01 -0.11
CA GLU A 106 9.49 5.14 -0.25
C GLU A 106 10.06 4.05 -1.17
N PHE A 107 9.49 2.84 -1.13
CA PHE A 107 9.94 1.75 -2.01
C PHE A 107 9.78 2.06 -3.51
N LEU A 108 8.78 2.87 -3.89
CA LEU A 108 8.61 3.31 -5.28
C LEU A 108 9.73 4.25 -5.75
N LYS A 109 10.40 4.95 -4.82
CA LYS A 109 11.52 5.85 -5.11
C LYS A 109 12.83 5.08 -5.29
N LEU A 110 13.01 3.97 -4.58
CA LEU A 110 14.23 3.14 -4.66
C LEU A 110 14.46 2.51 -6.03
N GLU A 111 13.41 2.30 -6.82
CA GLU A 111 13.53 1.87 -8.22
C GLU A 111 14.38 2.85 -9.04
N MET A 112 14.34 4.15 -8.72
CA MET A 112 15.17 5.15 -9.42
C MET A 112 16.67 4.99 -9.15
N LEU A 113 17.05 4.19 -8.15
CA LEU A 113 18.43 4.02 -7.68
C LEU A 113 19.04 2.65 -8.03
N ARG A 114 18.24 1.65 -8.41
CA ARG A 114 18.73 0.32 -8.83
C ARG A 114 18.53 0.09 -10.33
N GLU A 115 19.52 -0.50 -10.99
CA GLU A 115 19.66 -0.58 -12.45
C GLU A 115 18.56 -1.33 -13.20
N SER A 116 17.69 -2.08 -12.51
CA SER A 116 16.38 -2.60 -13.01
C SER A 116 15.83 -3.68 -12.06
N TRP A 117 14.54 -3.97 -12.17
CA TRP A 117 13.92 -5.17 -11.58
C TRP A 117 14.55 -6.47 -12.05
N HIS A 118 15.20 -6.47 -13.21
CA HIS A 118 15.96 -7.62 -13.71
C HIS A 118 17.15 -7.98 -12.81
N SER A 119 17.94 -6.98 -12.42
CA SER A 119 19.10 -7.17 -11.53
C SER A 119 18.66 -7.59 -10.12
N ILE A 120 17.56 -7.02 -9.63
CA ILE A 120 16.95 -7.41 -8.35
C ILE A 120 16.43 -8.84 -8.44
N GLY A 121 15.72 -9.14 -9.53
CA GLY A 121 15.22 -10.46 -9.89
C GLY A 121 16.29 -11.55 -9.78
N LYS A 122 17.42 -11.32 -10.45
CA LYS A 122 18.57 -12.24 -10.43
C LYS A 122 19.25 -12.36 -9.07
N MET A 123 19.39 -11.25 -8.34
CA MET A 123 20.00 -11.24 -7.00
C MET A 123 19.20 -12.11 -6.02
N TYR A 124 17.88 -12.07 -6.16
CA TYR A 124 16.97 -12.86 -5.36
C TYR A 124 16.87 -14.30 -5.89
N GLY A 125 16.98 -14.52 -7.21
CA GLY A 125 16.92 -15.84 -7.83
C GLY A 125 15.55 -16.14 -8.44
N PHE A 126 14.87 -15.10 -8.89
CA PHE A 126 13.64 -15.19 -9.68
C PHE A 126 13.93 -15.72 -11.09
N HIS A 127 12.98 -16.47 -11.62
CA HIS A 127 12.92 -16.84 -13.03
C HIS A 127 12.46 -15.66 -13.89
N GLU A 128 12.82 -15.66 -15.18
CA GLU A 128 12.50 -14.56 -16.12
C GLU A 128 11.01 -14.17 -16.12
N GLY A 129 10.09 -15.15 -16.10
CA GLY A 129 8.65 -14.86 -16.03
C GLY A 129 8.21 -14.18 -14.73
N GLU A 130 8.84 -14.51 -13.60
CA GLU A 130 8.56 -13.87 -12.30
C GLU A 130 9.11 -12.44 -12.27
N ILE A 131 10.24 -12.20 -12.95
CA ILE A 131 10.82 -10.86 -13.12
C ILE A 131 9.89 -9.98 -13.95
N GLU A 132 9.36 -10.49 -15.06
CA GLU A 132 8.40 -9.78 -15.91
C GLU A 132 7.12 -9.43 -15.16
N GLU A 133 6.59 -10.39 -14.39
CA GLU A 133 5.40 -10.19 -13.58
C GLU A 133 5.63 -9.12 -12.51
N MET A 134 6.73 -9.22 -11.75
CA MET A 134 7.10 -8.23 -10.73
C MET A 134 7.29 -6.84 -11.33
N THR A 135 7.94 -6.75 -12.50
CA THR A 135 8.13 -5.49 -13.23
C THR A 135 6.77 -4.88 -13.61
N THR A 136 5.84 -5.71 -14.05
CA THR A 136 4.48 -5.30 -14.43
C THR A 136 3.69 -4.82 -13.21
N THR A 137 3.65 -5.61 -12.13
CA THR A 137 2.95 -5.25 -10.88
C THR A 137 3.51 -3.97 -10.30
N PHE A 138 4.83 -3.80 -10.29
CA PHE A 138 5.46 -2.58 -9.83
C PHE A 138 5.09 -1.38 -10.71
N GLY A 139 5.16 -1.52 -12.03
CA GLY A 139 4.76 -0.46 -12.98
C GLY A 139 3.31 -0.03 -12.79
N ALA A 140 2.40 -0.98 -12.59
CA ALA A 140 1.00 -0.72 -12.29
C ALA A 140 0.84 0.02 -10.94
N THR A 141 1.58 -0.40 -9.91
CA THR A 141 1.58 0.24 -8.59
C THR A 141 2.03 1.70 -8.67
N LYS A 142 3.11 1.97 -9.43
CA LYS A 142 3.64 3.32 -9.67
C LYS A 142 2.62 4.21 -10.38
N PHE A 143 2.01 3.70 -11.45
CA PHE A 143 0.98 4.42 -12.21
C PHE A 143 -0.24 4.75 -11.33
N MET A 144 -0.69 3.79 -10.54
CA MET A 144 -1.82 3.96 -9.62
C MET A 144 -1.52 5.02 -8.57
N TRP A 145 -0.35 4.97 -7.94
CA TRP A 145 0.10 5.98 -7.00
C TRP A 145 0.12 7.38 -7.63
N GLN A 146 0.68 7.53 -8.82
CA GLN A 146 0.72 8.84 -9.51
C GLN A 146 -0.68 9.43 -9.75
N ASN A 147 -1.66 8.60 -10.07
CA ASN A 147 -3.03 9.06 -10.25
C ASN A 147 -3.69 9.46 -8.93
N MET A 148 -3.51 8.66 -7.88
CA MET A 148 -4.05 8.97 -6.56
C MET A 148 -3.38 10.19 -5.92
N LYS A 149 -2.07 10.37 -6.16
CA LYS A 149 -1.32 11.55 -5.71
C LYS A 149 -1.94 12.85 -6.22
N LYS A 150 -2.28 12.92 -7.52
CA LYS A 150 -2.93 14.09 -8.11
C LYS A 150 -4.26 14.42 -7.42
N GLN A 151 -5.04 13.38 -7.09
CA GLN A 151 -6.31 13.54 -6.38
C GLN A 151 -6.09 14.03 -4.94
N LEU A 152 -5.10 13.47 -4.24
CA LEU A 152 -4.71 13.92 -2.90
C LEU A 152 -4.26 15.38 -2.89
N GLU A 153 -3.40 15.78 -3.83
CA GLU A 153 -2.92 17.17 -3.95
C GLU A 153 -4.10 18.14 -4.15
N ALA A 154 -5.01 17.82 -5.08
CA ALA A 154 -6.23 18.60 -5.30
C ALA A 154 -7.14 18.68 -4.06
N HIS A 155 -7.24 17.58 -3.29
CA HIS A 155 -7.99 17.55 -2.04
C HIS A 155 -7.39 18.47 -0.96
N LEU A 156 -6.06 18.40 -0.79
CA LEU A 156 -5.34 19.23 0.18
C LEU A 156 -5.40 20.72 -0.17
N GLU A 157 -5.34 21.06 -1.46
CA GLU A 157 -5.54 22.45 -1.92
C GLU A 157 -6.94 22.98 -1.62
N LYS A 158 -7.98 22.16 -1.77
CA LYS A 158 -9.35 22.53 -1.41
C LYS A 158 -9.48 22.78 0.10
N LYS A 159 -8.92 21.88 0.93
CA LYS A 159 -8.90 22.05 2.40
C LYS A 159 -8.25 23.36 2.84
N LYS A 160 -7.15 23.80 2.21
CA LYS A 160 -6.46 25.06 2.57
C LYS A 160 -7.27 26.32 2.28
N LYS A 161 -8.27 26.25 1.40
CA LYS A 161 -9.11 27.39 0.99
C LYS A 161 -10.43 27.47 1.77
N THR A 162 -10.69 26.51 2.65
CA THR A 162 -11.92 26.39 3.45
C THR A 162 -11.60 26.75 4.90
#